data_AF-A0A7X0D5M5-F1
#
_entry.id   AF-A0A7X0D5M5-F1
#
_cell.length_a   1.000
_cell.length_b   1.000
_cell.length_c   1.000
_cell.angle_alpha   90.00
_cell.angle_beta   90.00
_cell.angle_gamma   90.00
#
_symmetry.space_group_name_H-M   'P 1'
#
loop_
_entity.id
_entity.type
_entity.pdbx_description
1 polymer ?
#
loop_
_entity_poly.entity_id
_entity_poly.type
_entity_poly.pdbx_seq_one_letter_code
_entity_poly.pdbx_strand_id
1 'polypeptide(L)'
;MTFWPSWWIWLWEGMDPQWRVTFVKYVLRHLGYTVGRIDDNFGIGLRRAVQAFQADYYLRPISDVDDATWVQMRHLFGNVGRDDRAPASDRVRAVQDGLNRGHGYSLDVDGIFGPLTEGAVRDFQRAQDIAVDGIVGLQTFTYLVIAYR
;
A
#
# COMPACT_ATOMS: atom_id res chain seq x y z
N MET A 1 -22.12 6.14 16.68
CA MET A 1 -21.14 5.88 15.61
C MET A 1 -20.45 4.58 15.98
N THR A 2 -20.89 3.46 15.42
CA THR A 2 -20.40 2.13 15.78
C THR A 2 -19.02 1.96 15.14
N PHE A 3 -17.98 2.02 15.96
CA PHE A 3 -16.63 1.60 15.60
C PHE A 3 -16.66 0.08 15.47
N TRP A 4 -16.80 -0.41 14.24
CA TRP A 4 -16.49 -1.81 13.96
C TRP A 4 -14.98 -2.01 14.18
N PRO A 5 -14.54 -3.16 14.71
CA PRO A 5 -13.12 -3.46 14.77
C PRO A 5 -12.59 -3.57 13.33
N SER A 6 -12.02 -2.47 12.83
CA SER A 6 -11.33 -2.45 11.54
C SER A 6 -9.94 -3.04 11.74
N TRP A 7 -9.62 -4.07 10.95
CA TRP A 7 -8.27 -4.63 10.86
C TRP A 7 -7.30 -3.65 10.15
N TRP A 8 -7.85 -2.57 9.58
CA TRP A 8 -7.14 -1.51 8.90
C TRP A 8 -7.21 -0.19 9.64
N ILE A 9 -6.08 0.49 9.65
CA ILE A 9 -5.95 1.84 10.19
C ILE A 9 -6.57 2.82 9.19
N TRP A 10 -7.37 3.75 9.70
CA TRP A 10 -7.81 4.88 8.90
C TRP A 10 -6.67 5.87 8.75
N LEU A 11 -6.46 6.40 7.55
CA LEU A 11 -5.49 7.48 7.33
C LEU A 11 -6.24 8.77 7.05
N TRP A 12 -5.89 9.85 7.74
CA TRP A 12 -6.55 11.15 7.61
C TRP A 12 -5.54 12.29 7.67
N GLU A 13 -5.92 13.47 7.18
CA GLU A 13 -5.05 14.64 7.21
C GLU A 13 -4.82 15.15 8.64
N GLY A 14 -3.56 15.44 8.97
CA GLY A 14 -3.14 15.90 10.30
C GLY A 14 -2.81 14.77 11.28
N MET A 15 -2.87 13.51 10.85
CA MET A 15 -2.34 12.40 11.64
C MET A 15 -0.81 12.43 11.74
N ASP A 16 -0.26 11.76 12.76
CA ASP A 16 1.19 11.59 12.88
C ASP A 16 1.75 10.83 11.65
N PRO A 17 2.94 11.22 11.14
CA PRO A 17 3.52 10.57 9.97
C PRO A 17 3.71 9.07 10.15
N GLN A 18 3.35 8.30 9.12
CA GLN A 18 3.56 6.85 9.13
C GLN A 18 3.77 6.28 7.73
N TRP A 19 4.52 5.17 7.66
CA TRP A 19 4.93 4.57 6.40
C TRP A 19 3.75 4.12 5.50
N ARG A 20 2.59 3.80 6.08
CA ARG A 20 1.37 3.45 5.31
C ARG A 20 0.88 4.59 4.43
N VAL A 21 1.15 5.85 4.82
CA VAL A 21 0.86 7.01 3.98
C VAL A 21 1.72 6.96 2.72
N THR A 22 3.02 6.67 2.84
CA THR A 22 3.94 6.51 1.70
C THR A 22 3.49 5.34 0.81
N PHE A 23 3.07 4.22 1.41
CA PHE A 23 2.49 3.09 0.69
C PHE A 23 1.27 3.50 -0.16
N VAL A 24 0.29 4.16 0.44
CA VAL A 24 -0.91 4.63 -0.28
C VAL A 24 -0.56 5.61 -1.39
N LYS A 25 0.42 6.51 -1.17
CA LYS A 25 0.88 7.44 -2.21
C LYS A 25 1.44 6.72 -3.42
N TYR A 26 2.24 5.66 -3.23
CA TYR A 26 2.71 4.85 -4.35
C TYR A 26 1.56 4.16 -5.09
N VAL A 27 0.60 3.59 -4.37
CA VAL A 27 -0.57 2.93 -4.97
C VAL A 27 -1.40 3.92 -5.78
N LEU A 28 -1.76 5.08 -5.21
CA LEU A 28 -2.55 6.09 -5.90
C LEU A 28 -1.81 6.70 -7.10
N ARG A 29 -0.49 6.91 -6.99
CA ARG A 29 0.31 7.39 -8.12
C ARG A 29 0.35 6.37 -9.26
N HIS A 30 0.48 5.09 -8.94
CA HIS A 30 0.35 4.01 -9.93
C HIS A 30 -1.01 4.04 -10.65
N LEU A 31 -2.09 4.34 -9.92
CA LEU A 31 -3.43 4.46 -10.46
C LEU A 31 -3.69 5.79 -11.19
N GLY A 32 -2.68 6.66 -11.32
CA GLY A 32 -2.75 7.90 -12.08
C GLY A 32 -3.13 9.14 -11.27
N TYR A 33 -3.28 9.04 -9.95
CA TYR A 33 -3.62 10.18 -9.10
C TYR A 33 -2.38 10.99 -8.71
N THR A 34 -2.52 12.32 -8.68
CA THR A 34 -1.45 13.22 -8.21
C THR A 34 -1.47 13.32 -6.68
N VAL A 35 -0.51 12.66 -6.04
CA VAL A 35 -0.45 12.52 -4.57
C VAL A 35 0.45 13.54 -3.86
N GLY A 36 1.13 14.41 -4.62
CA GLY A 36 2.18 15.28 -4.10
C GLY A 36 3.49 14.54 -3.86
N ARG A 37 4.29 15.01 -2.88
CA ARG A 37 5.59 14.41 -2.55
C ARG A 37 5.39 13.03 -1.90
N ILE A 38 6.21 12.06 -2.31
CA ILE A 38 6.29 10.75 -1.68
C ILE A 38 7.06 10.89 -0.36
N ASP A 39 6.30 11.09 0.71
CA ASP A 39 6.74 11.11 2.11
C ASP A 39 5.64 10.49 2.99
N ASP A 40 5.84 10.45 4.29
CA ASP A 40 4.95 9.81 5.26
C ASP A 40 3.86 10.74 5.82
N ASN A 41 3.78 11.99 5.34
CA ASN A 41 2.78 12.95 5.79
C ASN A 41 1.49 12.87 4.96
N PHE A 42 0.34 12.76 5.63
CA PHE A 42 -0.97 12.87 4.98
C PHE A 42 -1.31 14.35 4.79
N GLY A 43 -0.82 14.95 3.71
CA GLY A 43 -1.09 16.34 3.35
C GLY A 43 -2.20 16.51 2.31
N ILE A 44 -2.46 17.78 1.98
CA ILE A 44 -3.53 18.20 1.04
C ILE A 44 -3.47 17.50 -0.34
N GLY A 45 -2.27 17.20 -0.84
CA GLY A 45 -2.09 16.49 -2.10
C GLY A 45 -2.67 15.07 -2.05
N LEU A 46 -2.38 14.34 -0.97
CA LEU A 46 -2.92 13.00 -0.76
C LEU A 46 -4.43 13.05 -0.48
N ARG A 47 -4.89 14.00 0.35
CA ARG A 47 -6.33 14.21 0.59
C ARG A 47 -7.12 14.35 -0.71
N ARG A 48 -6.65 15.19 -1.63
CA ARG A 48 -7.29 15.39 -2.94
C ARG A 48 -7.27 14.11 -3.79
N ALA A 49 -6.14 13.39 -3.79
CA ALA A 49 -6.03 12.13 -4.50
C ALA A 49 -6.99 11.06 -3.96
N VAL A 50 -7.12 10.94 -2.65
CA VAL A 50 -8.06 10.01 -2.00
C VAL A 50 -9.51 10.39 -2.33
N GLN A 51 -9.86 11.68 -2.27
CA GLN A 51 -11.20 12.13 -2.60
C GLN A 51 -11.56 11.85 -4.08
N ALA A 52 -10.62 12.08 -5.00
CA ALA A 52 -10.80 11.77 -6.42
C ALA A 52 -10.96 10.26 -6.65
N PHE A 53 -10.09 9.46 -6.04
CA PHE A 53 -10.19 8.00 -6.09
C PHE A 53 -11.53 7.49 -5.57
N GLN A 54 -11.97 7.98 -4.41
CA GLN A 54 -13.27 7.60 -3.85
C GLN A 54 -14.43 7.97 -4.78
N ALA A 55 -14.38 9.15 -5.41
CA ALA A 55 -15.39 9.57 -6.37
C ALA A 55 -15.42 8.68 -7.62
N ASP A 56 -14.26 8.35 -8.19
CA ASP A 56 -14.15 7.54 -9.41
C ASP A 56 -14.65 6.10 -9.23
N TYR A 57 -14.54 5.57 -8.01
CA TYR A 57 -14.98 4.22 -7.66
C TYR A 57 -16.29 4.17 -6.87
N TYR A 58 -17.08 5.26 -6.89
CA TYR A 58 -18.40 5.36 -6.22
C TYR A 58 -18.38 5.02 -4.71
N LEU A 59 -17.25 5.29 -4.05
CA LEU A 59 -17.12 5.22 -2.60
C LEU A 59 -17.62 6.52 -1.97
N ARG A 60 -17.83 6.51 -0.65
CA ARG A 60 -18.20 7.74 0.07
C ARG A 60 -16.97 8.68 0.09
N PRO A 61 -17.01 9.89 -0.52
CA PRO A 61 -15.82 10.71 -0.71
C PRO A 61 -15.49 11.56 0.54
N ILE A 62 -15.19 10.90 1.67
CA ILE A 62 -14.90 11.55 2.96
C ILE A 62 -13.42 11.91 3.16
N SER A 63 -12.59 11.72 2.12
CA SER A 63 -11.16 12.09 2.05
C SER A 63 -10.19 11.30 2.92
N ASP A 64 -10.70 10.53 3.88
CA ASP A 64 -9.93 9.58 4.68
C ASP A 64 -9.72 8.26 3.91
N VAL A 65 -8.58 7.60 4.10
CA VAL A 65 -8.40 6.22 3.63
C VAL A 65 -9.06 5.29 4.64
N ASP A 66 -10.36 5.09 4.45
CA ASP A 66 -11.20 4.20 5.25
C ASP A 66 -11.12 2.75 4.76
N ASP A 67 -11.89 1.86 5.39
CA ASP A 67 -11.90 0.44 5.08
C ASP A 67 -12.29 0.18 3.61
N ALA A 68 -13.31 0.89 3.10
CA ALA A 68 -13.73 0.74 1.71
C ALA A 68 -12.64 1.16 0.73
N THR A 69 -11.91 2.24 1.06
CA THR A 69 -10.79 2.74 0.27
C THR A 69 -9.64 1.72 0.23
N TRP A 70 -9.26 1.15 1.38
CA TRP A 70 -8.26 0.09 1.44
C TRP A 70 -8.68 -1.16 0.67
N VAL A 71 -9.94 -1.59 0.78
CA VAL A 71 -10.48 -2.75 0.02
C VAL A 71 -10.29 -2.48 -1.47
N GLN A 72 -10.73 -1.31 -1.94
CA GLN A 72 -10.69 -0.97 -3.35
C GLN A 72 -9.24 -0.88 -3.87
N MET A 73 -8.34 -0.22 -3.14
CA MET A 73 -6.91 -0.18 -3.49
C MET A 73 -6.31 -1.57 -3.60
N ARG A 74 -6.60 -2.47 -2.64
CA ARG A 74 -6.13 -3.85 -2.67
C ARG A 74 -6.57 -4.59 -3.93
N HIS A 75 -7.83 -4.42 -4.36
CA HIS A 75 -8.33 -5.04 -5.59
C HIS A 75 -7.64 -4.49 -6.84
N LEU A 76 -7.42 -3.18 -6.90
CA LEU A 76 -6.81 -2.52 -8.06
C LEU A 76 -5.29 -2.69 -8.12
N PHE A 77 -4.64 -2.97 -6.99
CA PHE A 77 -3.19 -3.20 -6.93
C PHE A 77 -2.77 -4.38 -7.82
N GLY A 78 -3.60 -5.42 -7.86
CA GLY A 78 -3.35 -6.65 -8.61
C GLY A 78 -2.19 -7.46 -8.04
N ASN A 79 -1.73 -8.45 -8.80
CA ASN A 79 -0.58 -9.27 -8.43
C ASN A 79 0.73 -8.56 -8.83
N VAL A 80 1.67 -8.46 -7.89
CA VAL A 80 3.01 -7.92 -8.12
C VAL A 80 4.05 -9.00 -7.85
N GLY A 81 4.90 -9.27 -8.84
CA GLY A 81 5.93 -10.31 -8.78
C GLY A 81 7.00 -10.09 -9.83
N ARG A 82 7.84 -11.09 -10.11
CA ARG A 82 8.90 -11.00 -11.13
C ARG A 82 8.40 -10.69 -12.55
N ASP A 83 7.13 -10.94 -12.83
CA ASP A 83 6.49 -10.60 -14.11
C ASP A 83 6.09 -9.12 -14.21
N ASP A 84 6.20 -8.33 -13.13
CA ASP A 84 6.08 -6.87 -13.21
C ASP A 84 7.35 -6.30 -13.88
N ARG A 85 7.31 -6.23 -15.22
CA ARG A 85 8.42 -5.80 -16.07
C ARG A 85 8.52 -4.28 -16.21
N ALA A 86 7.62 -3.52 -15.58
CA ALA A 86 7.68 -2.07 -15.64
C ALA A 86 8.94 -1.60 -14.89
N PRO A 87 9.92 -0.98 -15.59
CA PRO A 87 11.06 -0.41 -14.89
C PRO A 87 10.57 0.67 -13.95
N ALA A 88 11.12 0.74 -12.74
CA ALA A 88 10.76 1.78 -11.78
C ALA A 88 9.25 1.80 -11.43
N SER A 89 8.65 0.63 -11.21
CA SER A 89 7.23 0.45 -10.88
C SER A 89 6.89 0.98 -9.49
N ASP A 90 5.88 1.84 -9.39
CA ASP A 90 5.39 2.36 -8.11
C ASP A 90 4.76 1.30 -7.23
N ARG A 91 4.13 0.28 -7.82
CA ARG A 91 3.63 -0.86 -7.05
C ARG A 91 4.78 -1.60 -6.37
N VAL A 92 5.88 -1.80 -7.10
CA VAL A 92 7.07 -2.45 -6.54
C VAL A 92 7.70 -1.58 -5.46
N ARG A 93 7.75 -0.25 -5.64
CA ARG A 93 8.19 0.67 -4.58
C ARG A 93 7.31 0.62 -3.34
N ALA A 94 5.99 0.49 -3.51
CA ALA A 94 5.07 0.32 -2.39
C ALA A 94 5.41 -0.95 -1.59
N VAL A 95 5.68 -2.06 -2.29
CA VAL A 95 6.10 -3.33 -1.66
C VAL A 95 7.44 -3.18 -0.94
N GLN A 96 8.46 -2.64 -1.62
CA GLN A 96 9.80 -2.48 -1.06
C GLN A 96 9.79 -1.55 0.17
N ASP A 97 9.12 -0.40 0.09
CA ASP A 97 8.99 0.54 1.21
C ASP A 97 8.20 -0.08 2.38
N GLY A 98 7.10 -0.77 2.09
CA GLY A 98 6.29 -1.45 3.10
C GLY A 98 7.04 -2.57 3.81
N LEU A 99 7.80 -3.38 3.08
CA LEU A 99 8.66 -4.42 3.67
C LEU A 99 9.75 -3.79 4.55
N ASN A 100 10.43 -2.75 4.05
CA ASN A 100 11.51 -2.11 4.81
C ASN A 100 10.99 -1.46 6.10
N ARG A 101 10.01 -0.55 5.97
CA ARG A 101 9.56 0.29 7.09
C ARG A 101 8.53 -0.37 7.99
N GLY A 102 7.75 -1.31 7.45
CA GLY A 102 6.72 -2.04 8.19
C GLY A 102 7.23 -3.33 8.82
N HIS A 103 8.24 -3.97 8.21
CA HIS A 103 8.65 -5.34 8.57
C HIS A 103 10.17 -5.54 8.70
N GLY A 104 10.97 -4.47 8.62
CA GLY A 104 12.39 -4.47 8.98
C GLY A 104 13.34 -5.02 7.92
N TYR A 105 12.90 -5.14 6.66
CA TYR A 105 13.77 -5.50 5.55
C TYR A 105 14.69 -4.32 5.14
N SER A 106 15.66 -4.59 4.26
CA SER A 106 16.63 -3.58 3.79
C SER A 106 16.86 -3.70 2.28
N LEU A 107 15.79 -3.49 1.53
CA LEU A 107 15.78 -3.48 0.06
C LEU A 107 16.05 -2.07 -0.48
N ASP A 108 16.63 -1.98 -1.67
CA ASP A 108 16.58 -0.74 -2.44
C ASP A 108 15.14 -0.47 -2.90
N VAL A 109 14.65 0.77 -2.73
CA VAL A 109 13.30 1.19 -3.17
C VAL A 109 13.37 1.71 -4.61
N ASP A 110 13.88 0.87 -5.51
CA ASP A 110 14.15 1.21 -6.91
C ASP A 110 12.94 1.00 -7.84
N GLY A 111 11.93 0.25 -7.38
CA GLY A 111 10.77 -0.14 -8.17
C GLY A 111 11.02 -1.32 -9.13
N ILE A 112 12.06 -2.11 -8.88
CA ILE A 112 12.41 -3.32 -9.66
C ILE A 112 12.13 -4.56 -8.83
N PHE A 113 11.27 -5.45 -9.32
CA PHE A 113 10.95 -6.70 -8.60
C PHE A 113 12.02 -7.76 -8.90
N GLY A 114 13.20 -7.54 -8.35
CA GLY A 114 14.35 -8.44 -8.51
C GLY A 114 14.35 -9.62 -7.52
N PRO A 115 15.38 -10.48 -7.60
CA PRO A 115 15.52 -11.64 -6.70
C PRO A 115 15.54 -11.27 -5.21
N LEU A 116 16.10 -10.12 -4.85
CA LEU A 116 16.10 -9.64 -3.46
C LEU A 116 14.69 -9.30 -2.96
N THR A 117 13.90 -8.62 -3.79
CA THR A 117 12.50 -8.29 -3.46
C THR A 117 11.65 -9.56 -3.37
N GLU A 118 11.80 -10.52 -4.28
CA GLU A 118 11.09 -11.79 -4.19
C GLU A 118 11.48 -12.58 -2.94
N GLY A 119 12.77 -12.64 -2.61
CA GLY A 119 13.25 -13.29 -1.38
C GLY A 119 12.58 -12.71 -0.14
N ALA A 120 12.57 -11.37 -0.03
CA ALA A 120 11.90 -10.67 1.07
C ALA A 120 10.38 -10.91 1.10
N VAL A 121 9.71 -10.95 -0.05
CA VAL A 121 8.28 -11.28 -0.12
C VAL A 121 8.01 -12.70 0.38
N ARG A 122 8.82 -13.69 -0.03
CA ARG A 122 8.68 -15.08 0.44
C ARG A 122 8.93 -15.20 1.93
N ASP A 123 9.96 -14.52 2.44
CA ASP A 123 10.25 -14.50 3.89
C ASP A 123 9.12 -13.86 4.68
N PHE A 124 8.58 -12.75 4.17
CA PHE A 124 7.44 -12.09 4.76
C PHE A 124 6.24 -13.03 4.79
N GLN A 125 5.88 -13.65 3.66
CA GLN A 125 4.78 -14.62 3.56
C GLN A 125 4.92 -15.76 4.58
N ARG A 126 6.13 -16.31 4.76
CA ARG A 126 6.40 -17.31 5.81
C ARG A 126 6.14 -16.76 7.22
N ALA A 127 6.63 -15.55 7.50
CA ALA A 127 6.45 -14.90 8.81
C ALA A 127 4.98 -14.53 9.11
N GLN A 128 4.14 -14.40 8.07
CA GLN A 128 2.70 -14.18 8.23
C GLN A 128 1.88 -15.47 8.30
N ASP A 129 2.49 -16.64 8.08
CA ASP A 129 1.80 -17.92 7.92
C ASP A 129 0.74 -17.90 6.80
N ILE A 130 1.14 -17.38 5.63
CA ILE A 130 0.31 -17.34 4.40
C ILE A 130 1.00 -18.09 3.26
N ALA A 131 0.31 -18.22 2.11
CA ALA A 131 0.89 -18.89 0.94
C ALA A 131 2.22 -18.25 0.49
N VAL A 132 3.25 -19.07 0.29
CA VAL A 132 4.62 -18.64 -0.03
C VAL A 132 4.92 -18.81 -1.51
N ASP A 133 4.31 -17.96 -2.33
CA ASP A 133 4.47 -17.97 -3.79
C ASP A 133 5.47 -16.93 -4.30
N GLY A 134 5.90 -15.98 -3.47
CA GLY A 134 6.76 -14.87 -3.86
C GLY A 134 6.05 -13.76 -4.64
N ILE A 135 4.71 -13.77 -4.65
CA ILE A 135 3.85 -12.81 -5.33
C ILE A 135 3.08 -12.00 -4.29
N VAL A 136 3.12 -10.68 -4.41
CA VAL A 136 2.26 -9.81 -3.62
C VAL A 136 0.87 -9.78 -4.27
N GLY A 137 0.03 -10.73 -3.88
CA GLY A 137 -1.40 -10.77 -4.21
C GLY A 137 -2.28 -10.19 -3.10
N LEU A 138 -3.60 -10.39 -3.18
CA LEU A 138 -4.58 -9.83 -2.23
C LEU A 138 -4.25 -10.14 -0.76
N GLN A 139 -3.86 -11.37 -0.45
CA GLN A 139 -3.53 -11.79 0.91
C GLN A 139 -2.26 -11.08 1.39
N THR A 140 -1.17 -11.16 0.62
CA THR A 140 0.10 -10.52 0.97
C THR A 140 -0.03 -9.00 1.12
N PHE A 141 -0.75 -8.32 0.21
CA PHE A 141 -1.06 -6.89 0.33
C PHE A 141 -1.75 -6.59 1.67
N THR A 142 -2.78 -7.37 2.02
CA THR A 142 -3.55 -7.17 3.26
C THR A 142 -2.62 -7.25 4.47
N TYR A 143 -1.86 -8.33 4.59
CA TYR A 143 -0.96 -8.53 5.73
C TYR A 143 0.17 -7.51 5.78
N LEU A 144 0.62 -7.03 4.61
CA LEU A 144 1.65 -6.01 4.54
C LEU A 144 1.22 -4.72 5.26
N VAL A 145 -0.06 -4.33 5.13
CA VAL A 145 -0.55 -3.00 5.57
C VAL A 145 -1.52 -3.00 6.77
N ILE A 146 -1.96 -4.14 7.31
CA ILE A 146 -2.82 -4.17 8.51
C ILE A 146 -2.11 -3.58 9.73
N ALA A 147 -2.86 -2.96 10.64
CA ALA A 147 -2.32 -2.31 11.84
C ALA A 147 -2.38 -3.17 13.10
N TYR A 148 -3.35 -4.09 13.17
CA TYR A 148 -3.57 -4.97 14.31
C TYR A 148 -3.78 -6.41 13.82
N ARG A 149 -3.25 -7.37 14.57
CA ARG A 149 -3.51 -8.80 14.41
C ARG A 149 -4.21 -9.34 15.64
#